data_AF-A0A9X8DZM8-F1
#
_entry.id   AF-A0A9X8DZM8-F1
#
_cell.length_a   1.000
_cell.length_b   1.000
_cell.length_c   1.000
_cell.angle_alpha   90.00
_cell.angle_beta   90.00
_cell.angle_gamma   90.00
#
_symmetry.space_group_name_H-M   'P 1'
#
loop_
_entity.id
_entity.type
_entity.pdbx_description
1 polymer ?
#
loop_
_entity_poly.entity_id
_entity_poly.type
_entity_poly.pdbx_seq_one_letter_code
_entity_poly.pdbx_strand_id
1 'polypeptide(L)'
;MDNWYSSVQLCMTLSNMGLYCRGTVRGNRAHNPRFGMFDKKQVKSVQRGSSLVSVARDQGIIAVSWLDGTVVNLLSTADSTTKSYVKRRVGGNTTQQQCFSLVGLYNMYMQGVDRHDQLRERFLIASGASFKHWYRKLGFALIDIAITNLFVLWSLGDRVNRRDAHMYFQTRLANQMLFETDWMHLATTQAPMEYS
;
A
#
# COMPACT_ATOMS: atom_id res chain seq x y z
N MET A 1 -3.81 0.39 -5.40
CA MET A 1 -4.40 1.73 -5.17
C MET A 1 -5.76 1.59 -4.53
N ASP A 2 -6.05 2.44 -3.54
CA ASP A 2 -7.37 2.50 -2.93
C ASP A 2 -8.40 3.22 -3.83
N ASN A 3 -9.68 2.98 -3.57
CA ASN A 3 -10.82 3.50 -4.29
C ASN A 3 -10.95 5.03 -4.26
N TRP A 4 -10.29 5.70 -3.32
CA TRP A 4 -10.19 7.16 -3.28
C TRP A 4 -9.36 7.72 -4.43
N TYR A 5 -8.34 6.99 -4.87
CA TYR A 5 -7.38 7.47 -5.88
C TYR A 5 -7.64 6.90 -7.27
N SER A 6 -8.28 5.74 -7.37
CA SER A 6 -8.45 5.04 -8.65
C SER A 6 -9.61 5.57 -9.51
N SER A 7 -9.40 5.53 -10.82
CA SER A 7 -10.41 5.74 -11.85
C SER A 7 -9.93 5.13 -13.17
N VAL A 8 -10.84 4.89 -14.12
CA VAL A 8 -10.48 4.41 -15.46
C VAL A 8 -9.51 5.39 -16.13
N GLN A 9 -9.81 6.69 -16.10
CA GLN A 9 -8.95 7.71 -16.70
C GLN A 9 -7.54 7.72 -16.11
N LEU A 10 -7.40 7.61 -14.78
CA LEU A 10 -6.08 7.53 -14.14
C LEU A 10 -5.32 6.28 -14.60
N CYS A 11 -5.96 5.11 -14.63
CA CYS A 11 -5.33 3.88 -15.09
C CYS A 11 -4.81 4.00 -16.52
N MET A 12 -5.59 4.61 -17.40
CA MET A 12 -5.22 4.90 -18.79
C MET A 12 -4.02 5.85 -18.88
N THR A 13 -4.07 6.97 -18.15
CA THR A 13 -2.96 7.94 -18.13
C THR A 13 -1.67 7.31 -17.61
N LEU A 14 -1.73 6.54 -16.52
CA LEU A 14 -0.55 5.84 -15.98
C LEU A 14 0.02 4.84 -16.99
N SER A 15 -0.85 4.07 -17.67
CA SER A 15 -0.42 3.13 -18.71
C SER A 15 0.34 3.85 -19.84
N ASN A 16 -0.16 5.00 -20.29
CA ASN A 16 0.50 5.82 -21.31
C ASN A 16 1.85 6.40 -20.83
N MET A 17 2.04 6.54 -19.52
CA MET A 17 3.32 6.93 -18.91
C MET A 17 4.26 5.73 -18.66
N GLY A 18 3.88 4.51 -19.08
CA GLY A 18 4.64 3.29 -18.82
C GLY A 18 4.50 2.75 -17.39
N LEU A 19 3.50 3.23 -16.64
CA LEU A 19 3.22 2.83 -15.26
C LEU A 19 1.99 1.91 -15.20
N TYR A 20 2.22 0.66 -14.83
CA TYR A 20 1.14 -0.28 -14.59
C TYR A 20 0.53 -0.10 -13.21
N CYS A 21 -0.78 -0.26 -13.12
CA CYS A 21 -1.47 -0.03 -11.86
C CYS A 21 -2.62 -1.03 -11.64
N ARG A 22 -2.93 -1.24 -10.35
CA ARG A 22 -4.08 -2.02 -9.89
C ARG A 22 -4.73 -1.30 -8.73
N GLY A 23 -6.06 -1.26 -8.68
CA GLY A 23 -6.77 -0.72 -7.53
C GLY A 23 -8.23 -1.12 -7.46
N THR A 24 -8.83 -0.95 -6.28
CA THR A 24 -10.28 -0.99 -6.15
C THR A 24 -10.87 0.30 -6.67
N VAL A 25 -12.09 0.32 -7.22
CA VAL A 25 -12.77 1.53 -7.73
C VAL A 25 -14.18 1.63 -7.15
N ARG A 26 -14.64 2.86 -6.86
CA ARG A 26 -16.02 3.08 -6.43
C ARG A 26 -16.96 2.84 -7.61
N GLY A 27 -18.08 2.15 -7.37
CA GLY A 27 -19.00 1.77 -8.44
C GLY A 27 -19.67 2.94 -9.15
N ASN A 28 -19.81 4.08 -8.48
CA ASN A 28 -20.41 5.31 -9.02
C ASN A 28 -19.42 6.23 -9.76
N ARG A 29 -18.14 5.83 -9.90
CA ARG A 29 -17.16 6.62 -10.68
C ARG A 29 -17.56 6.68 -12.16
N ALA A 30 -17.26 7.81 -12.79
CA ALA A 30 -17.41 7.98 -14.23
C ALA A 30 -16.52 6.99 -15.01
N HIS A 31 -16.91 6.70 -16.25
CA HIS A 31 -16.18 5.84 -17.20
C HIS A 31 -16.02 4.36 -16.79
N ASN A 32 -16.53 3.95 -15.63
CA ASN A 32 -16.63 2.55 -15.28
C ASN A 32 -17.53 1.79 -16.28
N PRO A 33 -17.17 0.56 -16.70
CA PRO A 33 -18.00 -0.26 -17.57
C PRO A 33 -19.19 -0.81 -16.79
N ARG A 34 -20.28 -0.03 -16.69
CA ARG A 34 -21.46 -0.38 -15.88
C ARG A 34 -22.09 -1.72 -16.28
N PHE A 35 -21.98 -2.10 -17.56
CA PHE A 35 -22.44 -3.40 -18.05
C PHE A 35 -21.66 -4.59 -17.46
N GLY A 36 -20.43 -4.36 -16.98
CA GLY A 36 -19.54 -5.36 -16.39
C GLY A 36 -19.48 -5.33 -14.87
N MET A 37 -20.43 -4.66 -14.22
CA MET A 37 -20.47 -4.46 -12.77
C MET A 37 -21.77 -4.96 -12.18
N PHE A 38 -21.72 -5.52 -10.97
CA PHE A 38 -22.93 -6.00 -10.31
C PHE A 38 -23.86 -4.84 -9.94
N ASP A 39 -25.14 -4.95 -10.33
CA ASP A 39 -26.19 -4.08 -9.81
C ASP A 39 -26.70 -4.56 -8.44
N LYS A 40 -27.22 -3.65 -7.62
CA LYS A 40 -27.80 -3.92 -6.29
C LYS A 40 -28.86 -5.01 -6.31
N LYS A 41 -29.64 -5.13 -7.41
CA LYS A 41 -30.65 -6.17 -7.57
C LYS A 41 -30.01 -7.54 -7.81
N GLN A 42 -28.99 -7.60 -8.68
CA GLN A 42 -28.28 -8.84 -9.02
C GLN A 42 -27.53 -9.43 -7.83
N VAL A 43 -26.97 -8.59 -6.95
CA VAL A 43 -26.23 -9.05 -5.77
C VAL A 43 -27.05 -9.99 -4.87
N LYS A 44 -28.38 -9.84 -4.84
CA LYS A 44 -29.27 -10.69 -4.03
C LYS A 44 -29.48 -12.09 -4.60
N SER A 45 -29.36 -12.25 -5.92
CA SER A 45 -29.62 -13.51 -6.63
C SER A 45 -28.35 -14.25 -7.02
N VAL A 46 -27.19 -13.58 -6.96
CA VAL A 46 -25.91 -14.13 -7.38
C VAL A 46 -25.17 -14.72 -6.17
N GLN A 47 -24.55 -15.89 -6.38
CA GLN A 47 -23.78 -16.55 -5.34
C GLN A 47 -22.53 -15.74 -4.99
N ARG A 48 -22.16 -15.76 -3.71
CA ARG A 48 -20.86 -15.26 -3.25
C ARG A 48 -19.72 -15.92 -4.02
N GLY A 49 -18.71 -15.15 -4.41
CA GLY A 49 -17.58 -15.57 -5.23
C GLY A 49 -17.75 -15.32 -6.72
N SER A 50 -18.97 -15.08 -7.18
CA SER A 50 -19.21 -14.73 -8.57
C SER A 50 -18.47 -13.44 -8.94
N SER A 51 -17.99 -13.42 -10.19
CA SER A 51 -17.24 -12.30 -10.75
C SER A 51 -17.80 -11.95 -12.11
N LEU A 52 -17.92 -10.65 -12.38
CA LEU A 52 -18.09 -10.11 -13.72
C LEU A 52 -16.75 -9.51 -14.16
N VAL A 53 -16.43 -9.66 -15.45
CA VAL A 53 -15.18 -9.17 -16.03
C VAL A 53 -15.49 -8.41 -17.31
N SER A 54 -14.78 -7.30 -17.52
CA SER A 54 -14.82 -6.52 -18.75
C SER A 54 -13.41 -6.13 -19.13
N VAL A 55 -13.09 -6.29 -20.41
CA VAL A 55 -11.73 -6.08 -20.93
C VAL A 55 -11.83 -5.15 -22.13
N ALA A 56 -11.14 -4.01 -22.06
CA ALA A 56 -10.91 -3.15 -23.22
C ALA A 56 -9.49 -3.47 -23.74
N ARG A 57 -9.42 -4.36 -24.74
CA ARG A 57 -8.15 -4.93 -25.25
C ARG A 57 -7.29 -3.86 -25.93
N ASP A 58 -7.94 -2.96 -26.66
CA ASP A 58 -7.34 -1.81 -27.33
C ASP A 58 -6.70 -0.82 -26.35
N GLN A 59 -7.24 -0.74 -25.14
CA GLN A 59 -6.77 0.15 -24.08
C GLN A 59 -5.88 -0.56 -23.03
N GLY A 60 -5.74 -1.89 -23.11
CA GLY A 60 -4.94 -2.66 -22.15
C GLY A 60 -5.46 -2.62 -20.70
N ILE A 61 -6.77 -2.43 -20.50
CA ILE A 61 -7.37 -2.31 -19.15
C ILE A 61 -8.44 -3.39 -18.90
N ILE A 62 -8.44 -3.91 -17.68
CA ILE A 62 -9.41 -4.88 -17.18
C ILE A 62 -10.17 -4.26 -16.01
N ALA A 63 -11.49 -4.45 -16.03
CA ALA A 63 -12.38 -4.19 -14.90
C ALA A 63 -12.96 -5.52 -14.40
N VAL A 64 -12.91 -5.73 -13.08
CA VAL A 64 -13.51 -6.89 -12.42
C VAL A 64 -14.43 -6.41 -11.32
N SER A 65 -15.65 -6.94 -11.29
CA SER A 65 -16.60 -6.78 -10.21
C SER A 65 -16.76 -8.13 -9.52
N TRP A 66 -16.27 -8.25 -8.29
CA TRP A 66 -16.25 -9.48 -7.51
C TRP A 66 -17.16 -9.38 -6.28
N LEU A 67 -18.02 -10.37 -6.07
CA LEU A 67 -18.95 -10.39 -4.95
C LEU A 67 -18.39 -11.23 -3.79
N ASP A 68 -17.90 -10.58 -2.73
CA ASP A 68 -17.33 -11.25 -1.56
C ASP A 68 -17.98 -10.78 -0.24
N GLY A 69 -19.29 -10.98 -0.11
CA GLY A 69 -20.11 -10.44 0.97
C GLY A 69 -20.61 -9.03 0.62
N THR A 70 -19.73 -8.18 0.13
CA THR A 70 -20.07 -6.94 -0.61
C THR A 70 -19.39 -6.96 -1.98
N VAL A 71 -19.89 -6.13 -2.90
CA VAL A 71 -19.29 -5.99 -4.23
C VAL A 71 -18.03 -5.17 -4.12
N VAL A 72 -16.92 -5.74 -4.61
CA VAL A 72 -15.64 -5.07 -4.79
C VAL A 72 -15.38 -4.93 -6.28
N ASN A 73 -15.22 -3.69 -6.74
CA ASN A 73 -14.85 -3.42 -8.12
C ASN A 73 -13.36 -3.09 -8.17
N LEU A 74 -12.67 -3.64 -9.16
CA LEU A 74 -11.23 -3.47 -9.36
C LEU A 74 -10.97 -3.06 -10.80
N LEU A 75 -9.95 -2.24 -10.97
CA LEU A 75 -9.35 -1.87 -12.25
C LEU A 75 -7.88 -2.30 -12.26
N SER A 76 -7.41 -2.77 -13.40
CA SER A 76 -6.00 -3.08 -13.59
C SER A 76 -5.55 -2.91 -15.03
N THR A 77 -4.34 -2.37 -15.20
CA THR A 77 -3.57 -2.41 -16.45
C THR A 77 -2.39 -3.38 -16.39
N ALA A 78 -2.18 -4.04 -15.24
CA ALA A 78 -1.04 -4.91 -14.97
C ALA A 78 -1.37 -6.42 -15.04
N ASP A 79 -2.64 -6.77 -15.20
CA ASP A 79 -3.15 -8.12 -14.98
C ASP A 79 -3.81 -8.75 -16.19
N SER A 80 -4.00 -10.06 -16.09
CA SER A 80 -4.83 -10.87 -16.97
C SER A 80 -6.11 -11.33 -16.27
N THR A 81 -7.00 -11.98 -17.03
CA THR A 81 -8.23 -12.61 -16.53
C THR A 81 -8.01 -14.04 -16.01
N THR A 82 -6.83 -14.35 -15.46
CA THR A 82 -6.55 -15.69 -14.92
C THR A 82 -7.36 -15.94 -13.65
N LYS A 83 -8.04 -17.08 -13.57
CA LYS A 83 -8.77 -17.49 -12.36
C LYS A 83 -7.80 -17.85 -11.24
N SER A 84 -8.18 -17.56 -10.01
CA SER A 84 -7.41 -17.87 -8.80
C SER A 84 -8.34 -18.11 -7.62
N TYR A 85 -7.76 -18.34 -6.45
CA TYR A 85 -8.45 -18.52 -5.20
C TYR A 85 -7.82 -17.66 -4.11
N VAL A 86 -8.66 -17.12 -3.23
CA VAL A 86 -8.22 -16.43 -2.01
C VAL A 86 -8.70 -17.20 -0.79
N LYS A 87 -7.85 -17.26 0.24
CA LYS A 87 -8.21 -17.81 1.55
C LYS A 87 -9.14 -16.83 2.25
N ARG A 88 -10.32 -17.30 2.62
CA ARG A 88 -11.30 -16.53 3.37
C ARG A 88 -11.59 -17.21 4.70
N ARG A 89 -11.62 -16.42 5.78
CA ARG A 89 -12.13 -16.88 7.06
C ARG A 89 -13.64 -16.67 7.13
N VAL A 90 -14.39 -17.74 7.36
CA VAL A 90 -15.84 -17.72 7.57
C VAL A 90 -16.11 -18.37 8.92
N GLY A 91 -16.38 -17.53 9.93
CA GLY A 91 -16.43 -17.97 11.33
C GLY A 91 -15.08 -18.53 11.80
N GLY A 92 -15.09 -19.78 12.28
CA GLY A 92 -13.88 -20.50 12.71
C GLY A 92 -13.07 -21.13 11.56
N ASN A 93 -13.67 -21.28 10.38
CA ASN A 93 -13.09 -22.07 9.29
C ASN A 93 -12.45 -21.19 8.21
N THR A 94 -11.38 -21.70 7.58
CA THR A 94 -10.78 -21.07 6.40
C THR A 94 -11.20 -21.83 5.15
N THR A 95 -11.87 -21.16 4.22
CA THR A 95 -12.32 -21.72 2.94
C THR A 95 -11.61 -21.05 1.78
N GLN A 96 -11.59 -21.72 0.63
CA GLN A 96 -11.09 -21.15 -0.62
C GLN A 96 -12.24 -20.51 -1.38
N GLN A 97 -12.11 -19.23 -1.71
CA GLN A 97 -13.08 -18.51 -2.53
C GLN A 97 -12.50 -18.25 -3.91
N GLN A 98 -13.19 -18.73 -4.96
CA GLN A 98 -12.80 -18.46 -6.33
C GLN A 98 -12.88 -16.96 -6.65
N CYS A 99 -11.89 -16.46 -7.37
CA CYS A 99 -11.77 -15.08 -7.82
C CYS A 99 -10.86 -15.00 -9.08
N PHE A 100 -10.44 -13.80 -9.46
CA PHE A 100 -9.36 -13.59 -10.43
C PHE A 100 -8.03 -13.35 -9.71
N SER A 101 -6.91 -13.70 -10.34
CA SER A 101 -5.55 -13.50 -9.80
C SER A 101 -5.31 -12.08 -9.32
N LEU A 102 -5.86 -11.08 -10.03
CA LEU A 102 -5.78 -9.67 -9.67
C LEU A 102 -6.33 -9.36 -8.27
N VAL A 103 -7.36 -10.09 -7.79
CA VAL A 103 -7.92 -9.91 -6.45
C VAL A 103 -6.90 -10.38 -5.40
N GLY A 104 -6.29 -11.54 -5.61
CA GLY A 104 -5.24 -12.05 -4.73
C GLY A 104 -4.03 -11.13 -4.69
N LEU A 105 -3.57 -10.67 -5.86
CA LEU A 105 -2.44 -9.75 -5.95
C LEU A 105 -2.77 -8.37 -5.34
N TYR A 106 -4.00 -7.87 -5.49
CA TYR A 106 -4.44 -6.66 -4.78
C TYR A 106 -4.31 -6.85 -3.26
N ASN A 107 -4.90 -7.92 -2.72
CA ASN A 107 -4.87 -8.19 -1.28
C ASN A 107 -3.43 -8.35 -0.74
N MET A 108 -2.53 -8.94 -1.54
CA MET A 108 -1.13 -9.13 -1.18
C MET A 108 -0.37 -7.80 -1.05
N TYR A 109 -0.60 -6.85 -1.97
CA TYR A 109 0.21 -5.63 -2.10
C TYR A 109 -0.46 -4.35 -1.60
N MET A 110 -1.78 -4.34 -1.32
CA MET A 110 -2.50 -3.11 -0.92
C MET A 110 -2.03 -2.52 0.41
N GLN A 111 -1.42 -3.33 1.29
CA GLN A 111 -1.06 -2.95 2.66
C GLN A 111 0.32 -2.29 2.77
N GLY A 112 0.96 -1.92 1.66
CA GLY A 112 2.32 -1.35 1.69
C GLY A 112 2.42 -0.10 2.57
N VAL A 113 1.47 0.82 2.43
CA VAL A 113 1.40 2.05 3.23
C VAL A 113 1.07 1.73 4.68
N ASP A 114 0.03 0.94 4.94
CA ASP A 114 -0.39 0.57 6.30
C ASP A 114 0.74 -0.13 7.09
N ARG A 115 1.54 -0.98 6.43
CA ARG A 115 2.70 -1.63 7.06
C ARG A 115 3.80 -0.64 7.39
N HIS A 116 4.08 0.31 6.50
CA HIS A 116 5.05 1.37 6.77
C HIS A 116 4.60 2.24 7.93
N ASP A 117 3.32 2.67 7.93
CA ASP A 117 2.72 3.42 9.01
C ASP A 117 2.76 2.66 10.34
N GLN A 118 2.46 1.35 10.33
CA GLN A 118 2.56 0.49 11.52
C GLN A 118 3.99 0.38 12.05
N LEU A 119 4.99 0.26 11.17
CA LEU A 119 6.39 0.26 11.57
C LEU A 119 6.75 1.60 12.22
N ARG A 120 6.40 2.70 11.58
CA ARG A 120 6.68 4.05 12.06
C ARG A 120 6.01 4.34 13.41
N GLU A 121 4.74 3.98 13.55
CA GLU A 121 3.93 4.25 14.76
C GLU A 121 4.55 3.63 16.03
N ARG A 122 5.20 2.47 15.90
CA ARG A 122 5.76 1.73 17.03
C ARG A 122 6.85 2.49 17.80
N PHE A 123 7.60 3.35 17.12
CA PHE A 123 8.71 4.13 17.69
C PHE A 123 8.62 5.61 17.30
N LEU A 124 7.40 6.09 17.09
CA LEU A 124 7.13 7.44 16.60
C LEU A 124 7.63 8.50 17.60
N ILE A 125 8.57 9.34 17.19
CA ILE A 125 9.07 10.45 17.99
C ILE A 125 8.03 11.59 18.00
N ALA A 126 7.36 11.80 16.87
CA ALA A 126 6.37 12.87 16.72
C ALA A 126 5.13 12.76 17.62
N SER A 127 4.85 11.60 18.23
CA SER A 127 3.77 11.42 19.22
C SER A 127 4.19 11.69 20.66
N GLY A 128 5.49 11.57 20.98
CA GLY A 128 6.01 11.74 22.34
C GLY A 128 6.03 13.19 22.82
N ALA A 129 5.86 14.16 21.92
CA ALA A 129 5.93 15.59 22.23
C ALA A 129 4.74 16.36 21.65
N SER A 130 4.12 17.19 22.50
CA SER A 130 3.14 18.18 22.06
C SER A 130 3.85 19.46 21.67
N PHE A 131 3.66 19.91 20.42
CA PHE A 131 4.25 21.14 19.92
C PHE A 131 3.18 22.20 19.72
N LYS A 132 3.45 23.42 20.20
CA LYS A 132 2.59 24.60 19.95
C LYS A 132 2.41 24.88 18.45
N HIS A 133 3.44 24.59 17.64
CA HIS A 133 3.43 24.84 16.21
C HIS A 133 3.52 23.54 15.41
N TRP A 134 2.59 23.35 14.47
CA TRP A 134 2.41 22.12 13.70
C TRP A 134 3.64 21.73 12.86
N TYR A 135 4.42 22.69 12.37
CA TYR A 135 5.58 22.43 11.53
C TYR A 135 6.70 21.69 12.28
N ARG A 136 6.80 21.85 13.60
CA ARG A 136 7.75 21.08 14.42
C ARG A 136 7.37 19.60 14.42
N LYS A 137 6.08 19.31 14.55
CA LYS A 137 5.55 17.94 14.45
C LYS A 137 5.79 17.34 13.06
N LEU A 138 5.64 18.13 12.01
CA LEU A 138 6.01 17.70 10.65
C LEU A 138 7.51 17.38 10.53
N GLY A 139 8.39 18.22 11.08
CA GLY A 139 9.83 17.96 11.10
C GLY A 139 10.18 16.61 11.75
N PHE A 140 9.62 16.32 12.92
CA PHE A 140 9.80 15.00 13.56
C PHE A 140 9.19 13.87 12.74
N ALA A 141 8.03 14.07 12.12
CA ALA A 141 7.41 13.05 11.26
C ALA A 141 8.31 12.69 10.05
N LEU A 142 9.05 13.64 9.49
CA LEU A 142 10.02 13.38 8.42
C LEU A 142 11.21 12.54 8.93
N ILE A 143 11.69 12.83 10.15
CA ILE A 143 12.73 12.02 10.80
C ILE A 143 12.21 10.61 11.06
N ASP A 144 10.99 10.46 11.57
CA ASP A 144 10.34 9.16 11.80
C ASP A 144 10.25 8.34 10.48
N ILE A 145 9.90 8.99 9.36
CA ILE A 145 9.89 8.35 8.04
C ILE A 145 11.31 7.92 7.62
N ALA A 146 12.31 8.78 7.80
CA ALA A 146 13.70 8.48 7.44
C ALA A 146 14.24 7.29 8.25
N ILE A 147 14.02 7.26 9.56
CA ILE A 147 14.41 6.14 10.44
C ILE A 147 13.69 4.85 10.02
N THR A 148 12.40 4.92 9.70
CA THR A 148 11.64 3.74 9.24
C THR A 148 12.19 3.20 7.92
N ASN A 149 12.53 4.08 6.98
CA ASN A 149 13.17 3.68 5.72
C ASN A 149 14.54 3.05 5.95
N LEU A 150 15.35 3.62 6.86
CA LEU A 150 16.64 3.06 7.24
C LEU A 150 16.49 1.68 7.87
N PHE A 151 15.49 1.47 8.72
CA PHE A 151 15.19 0.15 9.28
C PHE A 151 14.83 -0.88 8.21
N VAL A 152 14.01 -0.50 7.22
CA VAL A 152 13.66 -1.39 6.09
C VAL A 152 14.92 -1.76 5.29
N LEU A 153 15.79 -0.79 4.98
CA LEU A 153 17.05 -1.04 4.28
C LEU A 153 17.98 -1.93 5.09
N TRP A 154 18.15 -1.65 6.38
CA TRP A 154 18.95 -2.46 7.29
C TRP A 154 18.44 -3.90 7.35
N SER A 155 17.12 -4.10 7.45
CA SER A 155 16.50 -5.43 7.47
C SER A 155 16.66 -6.21 6.17
N LEU A 156 16.85 -5.54 5.04
CA LEU A 156 17.11 -6.16 3.75
C LEU A 156 18.57 -6.64 3.63
N GLY A 157 19.52 -5.86 4.14
CA GLY A 157 20.96 -6.16 4.08
C GLY A 157 21.46 -7.07 5.20
N ASP A 158 20.95 -6.90 6.41
CA ASP A 158 21.36 -7.61 7.61
C ASP A 158 20.18 -8.44 8.12
N ARG A 159 20.09 -9.71 7.66
CA ARG A 159 19.01 -10.63 8.04
C ARG A 159 19.24 -11.16 9.45
N VAL A 160 19.24 -10.27 10.42
CA VAL A 160 19.33 -10.61 11.83
C VAL A 160 18.00 -11.25 12.23
N ASN A 161 18.00 -12.58 12.39
CA ASN A 161 16.81 -13.34 12.80
C ASN A 161 16.53 -13.13 14.29
N ARG A 162 15.96 -11.97 14.61
CA ARG A 162 15.63 -11.54 15.97
C ARG A 162 14.16 -11.17 16.09
N ARG A 163 13.53 -11.65 17.16
CA ARG A 163 12.14 -11.30 17.49
C ARG A 163 11.98 -9.80 17.80
N ASP A 164 13.04 -9.18 18.30
CA ASP A 164 13.12 -7.79 18.73
C ASP A 164 13.89 -6.88 17.76
N ALA A 165 14.08 -7.31 16.49
CA ALA A 165 14.94 -6.64 15.51
C ALA A 165 14.70 -5.12 15.39
N HIS A 166 13.44 -4.68 15.39
CA HIS A 166 13.12 -3.25 15.29
C HIS A 166 13.56 -2.47 16.54
N MET A 167 13.34 -3.01 17.75
CA MET A 167 13.81 -2.36 18.99
C MET A 167 15.33 -2.34 19.04
N TYR A 168 15.98 -3.44 18.68
CA TYR A 168 17.44 -3.54 18.60
C TYR A 168 18.03 -2.48 17.67
N PHE A 169 17.45 -2.34 16.47
CA PHE A 169 17.85 -1.31 15.51
C PHE A 169 17.71 0.10 16.09
N GLN A 170 16.57 0.41 16.72
CA GLN A 170 16.32 1.73 17.31
C GLN A 170 17.33 2.06 18.43
N THR A 171 17.60 1.11 19.33
CA THR A 171 18.59 1.29 20.40
C THR A 171 20.00 1.49 19.84
N ARG A 172 20.38 0.70 18.83
CA ARG A 172 21.68 0.83 18.17
C ARG A 172 21.82 2.19 17.49
N LEU A 173 20.81 2.62 16.74
CA LEU A 173 20.78 3.92 16.09
C LEU A 173 20.88 5.06 17.12
N ALA A 174 20.12 4.98 18.21
CA ALA A 174 20.17 5.98 19.28
C ALA A 174 21.56 6.06 19.92
N ASN A 175 22.20 4.93 20.24
CA ASN A 175 23.55 4.92 20.79
C ASN A 175 24.57 5.52 19.82
N GLN A 176 24.47 5.17 18.52
CA GLN A 176 25.33 5.72 17.49
C GLN A 176 25.20 7.24 17.40
N MET A 177 23.96 7.74 17.38
CA MET A 177 23.69 9.17 17.30
C MET A 177 24.09 9.94 18.57
N LEU A 178 23.95 9.35 19.75
CA LEU A 178 24.22 10.05 21.01
C LEU A 178 25.69 9.99 21.43
N PHE A 179 26.38 8.88 21.17
CA PHE A 179 27.67 8.58 21.80
C PHE A 179 28.80 8.29 20.80
N GLU A 180 28.48 7.77 19.61
CA GLU A 180 29.51 7.33 18.65
C GLU A 180 29.75 8.33 17.52
N THR A 181 28.82 9.27 17.31
CA THR A 181 28.89 10.27 16.23
C THR A 181 29.46 11.59 16.75
N ASP A 182 30.60 12.02 16.21
CA ASP A 182 31.09 13.38 16.38
C ASP A 182 30.36 14.32 15.41
N TRP A 183 29.28 14.93 15.91
CA TRP A 183 28.46 15.86 15.15
C TRP A 183 29.21 17.14 14.74
N MET A 184 30.20 17.56 15.52
CA MET A 184 31.00 18.75 15.21
C MET A 184 31.89 18.47 14.00
N HIS A 185 32.54 17.30 14.00
CA HIS A 185 33.30 16.85 12.84
C HIS A 185 32.40 16.72 11.61
N LEU A 186 31.26 16.02 11.72
CA LEU A 186 30.33 15.80 10.61
C LEU A 186 29.85 17.12 9.98
N ALA A 187 29.48 18.11 10.82
CA ALA A 187 29.01 19.41 10.34
C ALA A 187 30.09 20.19 9.57
N THR A 188 31.36 19.99 9.90
CA THR A 188 32.49 20.69 9.26
C THR A 188 33.02 19.99 8.00
N THR A 189 32.92 18.67 7.89
CA THR A 189 33.47 17.91 6.74
C THR A 189 32.46 17.50 5.69
N GLN A 190 31.17 17.38 6.02
CA GLN A 190 30.12 16.92 5.09
C GLN A 190 29.06 17.96 4.74
N ALA A 191 29.22 19.21 5.17
CA ALA A 191 28.38 20.31 4.68
C ALA A 191 28.97 20.90 3.38
N PRO A 192 28.44 20.52 2.22
CA PRO A 192 28.26 21.50 1.16
C PRO A 192 26.82 21.44 0.68
N MET A 193 26.03 22.47 1.00
CA MET A 193 24.95 22.90 0.14
C MET A 193 24.89 24.43 0.21
N GLU A 194 25.75 25.06 -0.59
CA GLU A 194 25.38 26.34 -1.18
C GLU A 194 24.12 26.06 -2.00
N TYR A 195 22.97 26.52 -1.49
CA TYR A 195 21.77 26.63 -2.32
C TYR A 195 22.03 27.78 -3.30
N SER A 196 22.36 27.43 -4.54
CA SER A 196 22.30 28.33 -5.69
C SER A 196 20.85 28.57 -6.10
#